data_AF-A0A453RXI9-F1
#
_entry.id   AF-A0A453RXI9-F1
#
_cell.length_a   1.000
_cell.length_b   1.000
_cell.length_c   1.000
_cell.angle_alpha   90.00
_cell.angle_beta   90.00
_cell.angle_gamma   90.00
#
_symmetry.space_group_name_H-M   'P 1'
#
loop_
_entity.id
_entity.type
_entity.pdbx_description
1 polymer ?
#
loop_
_entity_poly.entity_id
_entity_poly.type
_entity_poly.pdbx_seq_one_letter_code
_entity_poly.pdbx_strand_id
1 'polypeptide(L)'
;DDDEADTVGCCTLKVDNVTCVPPNKLQFDFLGKDSIRYFNTVEVELPVYNAIEEFRTGKKDGDAVFDQLDTTKLNHHLKDLMPGLTAKVFRTYNASITLDAILHEETEDGTLLEKIAVYQRANKEVAIICNHQRAVSKSHDTQMTKLNEKIDELKVGRGCT
;
A
#
# COMPACT_ATOMS: atom_id res chain seq x y z
N ASP A 1 -10.14 -4.02 -29.17
CA ASP A 1 -9.32 -4.31 -27.98
C ASP A 1 -9.11 -3.06 -27.15
N ASP A 2 -10.21 -2.50 -26.62
CA ASP A 2 -10.26 -1.28 -25.80
C ASP A 2 -10.64 -1.60 -24.33
N ASP A 3 -10.65 -2.88 -23.95
CA ASP A 3 -11.16 -3.35 -22.64
C ASP A 3 -10.04 -3.55 -21.58
N GLU A 4 -8.79 -3.19 -21.87
CA GLU A 4 -7.74 -3.16 -20.84
C GLU A 4 -7.78 -1.84 -20.08
N ALA A 5 -7.94 -1.92 -18.75
CA ALA A 5 -7.84 -0.75 -17.89
C ALA A 5 -6.43 -0.14 -18.01
N ASP A 6 -6.37 1.19 -18.13
CA ASP A 6 -5.13 1.96 -18.15
C ASP A 6 -4.45 1.93 -16.77
N THR A 7 -3.66 0.88 -16.54
CA THR A 7 -2.95 0.67 -15.28
C THR A 7 -1.55 1.29 -15.33
N VAL A 8 -1.16 1.95 -14.24
CA VAL A 8 0.13 2.64 -14.13
C VAL A 8 0.93 2.15 -12.92
N GLY A 9 2.24 2.33 -12.98
CA GLY A 9 3.18 2.08 -11.89
C GLY A 9 4.15 3.25 -11.75
N CYS A 10 5.14 3.12 -10.86
CA CYS A 10 6.04 4.22 -10.50
C CYS A 10 6.66 4.94 -11.71
N CYS A 11 7.26 4.21 -12.66
CA CYS A 11 7.89 4.82 -13.85
C CYS A 11 6.90 5.26 -14.93
N THR A 12 5.61 4.90 -14.82
CA THR A 12 4.58 5.19 -15.83
C THR A 12 3.47 6.09 -15.30
N LEU A 13 3.69 6.73 -14.15
CA LEU A 13 2.77 7.72 -13.60
C LEU A 13 2.55 8.87 -14.58
N LYS A 14 1.28 9.26 -14.73
CA LYS A 14 0.83 10.39 -15.54
C LYS A 14 0.53 11.61 -14.67
N VAL A 15 0.50 12.80 -15.27
CA VAL A 15 0.32 14.08 -14.57
C VAL A 15 -0.96 14.12 -13.72
N ASP A 16 -2.01 13.47 -14.18
CA ASP A 16 -3.33 13.34 -13.55
C ASP A 16 -3.35 12.30 -12.40
N ASN A 17 -2.33 11.45 -12.29
CA ASN A 17 -2.24 10.45 -11.22
C ASN A 17 -1.66 11.00 -9.91
N VAL A 18 -1.11 12.22 -9.93
CA VAL A 18 -0.48 12.86 -8.76
C VAL A 18 -0.86 14.33 -8.66
N THR A 19 -1.37 14.73 -7.49
CA THR A 19 -1.71 16.11 -7.16
C THR A 19 -0.75 16.65 -6.10
N CYS A 20 -0.10 17.77 -6.39
CA CYS A 20 0.70 18.51 -5.42
C CYS A 20 -0.22 19.26 -4.45
N VAL A 21 -0.22 18.86 -3.19
CA VAL A 21 -1.01 19.49 -2.10
C VAL A 21 -0.04 20.26 -1.19
N PRO A 22 -0.08 21.60 -1.16
CA PRO A 22 0.80 22.39 -0.31
C PRO A 22 0.64 22.06 1.19
N PRO A 23 1.71 22.19 2.01
CA PRO A 23 3.03 22.70 1.63
C PRO A 23 3.99 21.64 1.07
N ASN A 24 3.78 20.35 1.35
CA ASN A 24 4.74 19.28 1.03
C ASN A 24 4.08 17.90 0.90
N LYS A 25 2.82 17.84 0.47
CA LYS A 25 2.07 16.57 0.33
C LYS A 25 1.83 16.22 -1.13
N LEU A 26 1.92 14.94 -1.45
CA LEU A 26 1.55 14.39 -2.75
C LEU A 26 0.35 13.46 -2.56
N GLN A 27 -0.74 13.76 -3.26
CA GLN A 27 -1.89 12.89 -3.34
C GLN A 27 -1.81 12.07 -4.63
N PHE A 28 -1.78 10.75 -4.48
CA PHE A 28 -1.79 9.79 -5.56
C PHE A 28 -3.18 9.21 -5.74
N ASP A 29 -3.65 9.12 -6.99
CA ASP A 29 -4.90 8.47 -7.35
C ASP A 29 -4.78 7.83 -8.74
N PHE A 30 -4.64 6.50 -8.77
CA PHE A 30 -4.51 5.77 -10.04
C PHE A 30 -4.88 4.30 -9.90
N LEU A 31 -5.10 3.62 -11.03
CA LEU A 31 -5.27 2.18 -11.08
C LEU A 31 -3.91 1.50 -11.27
N GLY A 32 -3.53 0.65 -10.31
CA GLY A 32 -2.31 -0.15 -10.38
C GLY A 32 -2.55 -1.53 -10.97
N LYS A 33 -1.67 -2.48 -10.63
CA LYS A 33 -1.79 -3.89 -11.04
C LYS A 33 -3.18 -4.45 -10.69
N ASP A 34 -3.72 -5.25 -11.61
CA ASP A 34 -5.05 -5.88 -11.49
C ASP A 34 -6.19 -4.85 -11.35
N SER A 35 -5.97 -3.61 -11.81
CA SER A 35 -6.90 -2.47 -11.74
C SER A 35 -7.30 -2.09 -10.32
N ILE A 36 -6.42 -2.35 -9.34
CA ILE A 36 -6.65 -1.96 -7.95
C ILE A 36 -6.29 -0.48 -7.79
N ARG A 37 -7.23 0.32 -7.30
CA ARG A 37 -7.00 1.73 -7.03
C ARG A 37 -5.96 1.92 -5.92
N TYR A 38 -4.96 2.73 -6.19
CA TYR A 38 -4.07 3.29 -5.19
C TYR A 38 -4.49 4.73 -4.94
N PHE A 39 -5.03 4.99 -3.74
CA PHE A 39 -5.39 6.32 -3.29
C PHE A 39 -4.69 6.61 -1.97
N ASN A 40 -3.72 7.53 -1.98
CA ASN A 40 -2.95 7.86 -0.79
C ASN A 40 -2.45 9.31 -0.83
N THR A 41 -2.49 10.00 0.30
CA THR A 41 -1.85 11.31 0.44
C THR A 41 -0.68 11.18 1.40
N VAL A 42 0.52 11.39 0.89
CA VAL A 42 1.77 11.24 1.65
C VAL A 42 2.46 12.57 1.79
N GLU A 43 2.95 12.85 2.99
CA GLU A 43 3.89 13.93 3.21
C GLU A 43 5.27 13.50 2.74
N VAL A 44 5.94 14.37 1.98
CA VAL A 44 7.25 14.11 1.41
C VAL A 44 8.23 15.22 1.79
N GLU A 45 9.51 14.95 1.60
CA GLU A 45 10.53 15.99 1.73
C GLU A 45 10.32 17.08 0.66
N LEU A 46 10.57 18.35 1.03
CA LEU A 46 10.41 19.49 0.13
C LEU A 46 11.13 19.33 -1.22
N PRO A 47 12.37 18.79 -1.30
CA PRO A 47 13.02 18.54 -2.59
C PRO A 47 12.23 17.59 -3.50
N VAL A 48 11.56 16.58 -2.93
CA VAL A 48 10.72 15.64 -3.69
C VAL A 48 9.45 16.34 -4.17
N TYR A 49 8.79 17.12 -3.31
CA TYR A 49 7.61 17.89 -3.68
C TYR A 49 7.90 18.84 -4.85
N ASN A 50 8.98 19.64 -4.72
CA ASN A 50 9.39 20.60 -5.73
C ASN A 50 9.78 19.92 -7.05
N ALA A 51 10.47 18.77 -6.99
CA ALA A 51 10.81 18.01 -8.19
C ALA A 51 9.57 17.49 -8.93
N ILE A 52 8.56 16.99 -8.20
CA ILE A 52 7.30 16.53 -8.82
C ILE A 52 6.51 17.71 -9.41
N GLU A 53 6.50 18.87 -8.77
CA GLU A 53 5.91 20.08 -9.33
C GLU A 53 6.61 20.52 -10.63
N GLU A 54 7.94 20.52 -10.64
CA GLU A 54 8.76 20.83 -11.82
C GLU A 54 8.50 19.83 -12.96
N PHE A 55 8.50 18.53 -12.67
CA PHE A 55 8.27 17.48 -13.66
C PHE A 55 6.89 17.52 -14.32
N ARG A 56 5.91 18.18 -13.69
CA ARG A 56 4.55 18.38 -14.23
C ARG A 56 4.42 19.68 -15.03
N THR A 57 5.35 20.62 -14.88
CA THR A 57 5.24 21.95 -15.50
C THR A 57 5.26 21.87 -17.03
N GLY A 58 4.27 22.49 -17.67
CA GLY A 58 4.13 22.51 -19.14
C GLY A 58 3.59 21.21 -19.76
N LYS A 59 3.23 20.22 -18.94
CA LYS A 59 2.61 18.96 -19.37
C LYS A 59 1.09 18.99 -19.18
N LYS A 60 0.37 18.19 -19.95
CA LYS A 60 -1.08 18.01 -19.85
C LYS A 60 -1.43 16.68 -19.19
N ASP A 61 -2.70 16.52 -18.82
CA ASP A 61 -3.23 15.25 -18.34
C ASP A 61 -2.95 14.13 -19.35
N GLY A 62 -2.60 12.94 -18.85
CA GLY A 62 -2.16 11.81 -19.65
C GLY A 62 -0.67 11.79 -20.02
N ASP A 63 0.05 12.91 -19.94
CA ASP A 63 1.50 12.93 -20.17
C ASP A 63 2.24 12.28 -18.99
N ALA A 64 3.40 11.66 -19.27
CA ALA A 64 4.22 11.02 -18.25
C ALA A 64 4.86 12.06 -17.30
N VAL A 65 4.78 11.82 -15.99
CA VAL A 65 5.51 12.60 -14.97
C VAL A 65 7.01 12.44 -15.20
N PHE A 66 7.47 11.21 -15.39
CA PHE A 66 8.89 10.88 -15.60
C PHE A 66 9.18 10.53 -17.06
N ASP A 67 9.10 11.50 -17.97
CA ASP A 67 9.30 11.33 -19.42
C ASP A 67 10.71 10.89 -19.82
N GLN A 68 11.71 11.14 -18.96
CA GLN A 68 13.11 10.76 -19.21
C GLN A 68 13.53 9.46 -18.50
N LEU A 69 12.66 8.87 -17.68
CA LEU A 69 12.91 7.66 -16.90
C LEU A 69 12.08 6.49 -17.44
N ASP A 70 12.66 5.30 -17.44
CA ASP A 70 11.92 4.06 -17.66
C ASP A 70 12.43 2.96 -16.71
N THR A 71 11.70 1.85 -16.65
CA THR A 71 12.02 0.71 -15.78
C THR A 71 13.40 0.11 -16.07
N THR A 72 13.87 0.18 -17.32
CA THR A 72 15.18 -0.35 -17.72
C THR A 72 16.30 0.52 -17.18
N LYS A 73 16.21 1.85 -17.36
CA LYS A 73 17.16 2.82 -16.80
C LYS A 73 17.22 2.74 -15.29
N LEU A 74 16.05 2.66 -14.63
CA LEU A 74 15.97 2.51 -13.18
C LEU A 74 16.69 1.24 -12.70
N ASN A 75 16.39 0.08 -13.29
CA ASN A 75 17.00 -1.17 -12.86
C ASN A 75 18.50 -1.26 -13.20
N HIS A 76 18.96 -0.63 -14.28
CA HIS A 76 20.40 -0.50 -14.53
C HIS A 76 21.10 0.28 -13.42
N HIS A 77 20.57 1.45 -13.05
CA HIS A 77 21.12 2.23 -11.95
C HIS A 77 21.13 1.44 -10.63
N LEU A 78 20.04 0.73 -10.31
CA LEU A 78 19.97 -0.11 -9.11
C LEU A 78 21.00 -1.24 -9.11
N LYS A 79 21.24 -1.87 -10.26
CA LYS A 79 22.24 -2.94 -10.40
C LYS A 79 23.66 -2.45 -10.17
N ASP A 80 23.97 -1.21 -10.56
CA ASP A 80 25.28 -0.60 -10.32
C ASP A 80 25.51 -0.31 -8.82
N LEU A 81 24.44 -0.01 -8.08
CA LEU A 81 24.51 0.16 -6.62
C LEU A 81 24.68 -1.18 -5.89
N MET A 82 24.02 -2.24 -6.37
CA MET A 82 24.13 -3.58 -5.80
C MET A 82 23.82 -4.65 -6.85
N PRO A 83 24.72 -5.63 -7.10
CA PRO A 83 24.46 -6.73 -8.02
C PRO A 83 23.17 -7.48 -7.67
N GLY A 84 22.25 -7.57 -8.64
CA GLY A 84 20.96 -8.26 -8.48
C GLY A 84 19.83 -7.41 -7.90
N LEU A 85 20.09 -6.15 -7.52
CA LEU A 85 19.06 -5.23 -7.04
C LEU A 85 18.14 -4.78 -8.19
N THR A 86 16.84 -4.83 -7.94
CA THR A 86 15.79 -4.35 -8.87
C THR A 86 14.67 -3.67 -8.09
N ALA A 87 13.81 -2.91 -8.77
CA ALA A 87 12.67 -2.25 -8.12
C ALA A 87 11.75 -3.23 -7.35
N LYS A 88 11.60 -4.47 -7.83
CA LYS A 88 10.80 -5.51 -7.16
C LYS A 88 11.37 -5.89 -5.79
N VAL A 89 12.70 -5.87 -5.63
CA VAL A 89 13.37 -6.25 -4.38
C VAL A 89 12.95 -5.34 -3.24
N PHE A 90 12.74 -4.04 -3.48
CA PHE A 90 12.26 -3.10 -2.46
C PHE A 90 10.88 -3.48 -1.90
N ARG A 91 9.95 -3.95 -2.76
CA ARG A 91 8.63 -4.41 -2.29
C ARG A 91 8.75 -5.63 -1.39
N THR A 92 9.62 -6.58 -1.74
CA THR A 92 9.87 -7.77 -0.92
C THR A 92 10.58 -7.42 0.37
N TYR A 93 11.56 -6.53 0.33
CA TYR A 93 12.30 -6.06 1.50
C TYR A 93 11.36 -5.35 2.48
N ASN A 94 10.63 -4.32 2.05
CA ASN A 94 9.72 -3.55 2.90
C ASN A 94 8.64 -4.44 3.54
N ALA A 95 8.08 -5.39 2.78
CA ALA A 95 7.13 -6.35 3.32
C ALA A 95 7.75 -7.25 4.40
N SER A 96 8.94 -7.78 4.14
CA SER A 96 9.60 -8.73 5.05
C SER A 96 10.08 -8.04 6.32
N ILE A 97 10.72 -6.87 6.22
CA ILE A 97 11.23 -6.14 7.38
C ILE A 97 10.09 -5.59 8.25
N THR A 98 8.97 -5.16 7.65
CA THR A 98 7.79 -4.72 8.43
C THR A 98 7.22 -5.90 9.22
N LEU A 99 7.07 -7.06 8.59
CA LEU A 99 6.58 -8.25 9.28
C LEU A 99 7.50 -8.65 10.43
N ASP A 100 8.80 -8.70 10.17
CA ASP A 100 9.82 -9.08 11.14
C ASP A 100 9.84 -8.12 12.34
N ALA A 101 9.80 -6.81 12.09
CA ALA A 101 9.78 -5.79 13.13
C ALA A 101 8.53 -5.90 14.02
N ILE A 102 7.33 -5.99 13.43
CA ILE A 102 6.08 -6.10 14.21
C ILE A 102 6.06 -7.40 15.01
N LEU A 103 6.47 -8.53 14.40
CA LEU A 103 6.52 -9.80 15.12
C LEU A 103 7.55 -9.77 16.26
N HIS A 104 8.70 -9.12 16.05
CA HIS A 104 9.73 -8.99 17.07
C HIS A 104 9.27 -8.13 18.25
N GLU A 105 8.56 -7.02 17.97
CA GLU A 105 8.11 -6.08 18.98
C GLU A 105 6.85 -6.54 19.73
N GLU A 106 5.88 -7.14 19.03
CA GLU A 106 4.55 -7.41 19.59
C GLU A 106 4.31 -8.87 19.99
N THR A 107 5.20 -9.80 19.61
CA THR A 107 5.02 -11.22 19.99
C THR A 107 5.51 -11.46 21.41
N GLU A 108 4.55 -11.69 22.31
CA GLU A 108 4.82 -12.08 23.69
C GLU A 108 4.52 -13.56 23.96
N ASP A 109 4.89 -14.03 25.14
CA ASP A 109 4.40 -15.31 25.66
C ASP A 109 2.88 -15.25 25.85
N GLY A 110 2.21 -16.34 25.50
CA GLY A 110 0.75 -16.38 25.50
C GLY A 110 0.22 -17.64 24.84
N THR A 111 -1.10 -17.72 24.78
CA THR A 111 -1.82 -18.78 24.09
C THR A 111 -1.56 -18.74 22.59
N LEU A 112 -1.79 -19.87 21.92
CA LEU A 112 -1.71 -19.94 20.46
C LEU A 112 -2.64 -18.91 19.78
N LEU A 113 -3.80 -18.64 20.37
CA LEU A 113 -4.76 -17.67 19.82
C LEU A 113 -4.23 -16.24 19.86
N GLU A 114 -3.56 -15.85 20.94
CA GLU A 114 -2.94 -14.53 21.06
C GLU A 114 -1.81 -14.35 20.04
N LYS A 115 -0.96 -15.38 19.87
CA LYS A 115 0.10 -15.37 18.85
C LYS A 115 -0.45 -15.29 17.42
N ILE A 116 -1.54 -16.00 17.13
CA ILE A 116 -2.23 -15.89 15.84
C ILE A 116 -2.77 -14.47 15.63
N ALA A 117 -3.33 -13.84 16.66
CA ALA A 117 -3.86 -12.48 16.56
C ALA A 117 -2.76 -11.46 16.24
N VAL A 118 -1.59 -11.57 16.87
CA VAL A 118 -0.40 -10.74 16.56
C VAL A 118 0.04 -10.98 15.11
N TYR A 119 0.18 -12.23 14.69
CA TYR A 119 0.55 -12.55 13.30
C TYR A 119 -0.44 -11.99 12.28
N GLN A 120 -1.74 -12.10 12.54
CA GLN A 120 -2.78 -11.56 11.65
C GLN A 120 -2.71 -10.03 11.56
N ARG A 121 -2.41 -9.34 12.67
CA ARG A 121 -2.18 -7.89 12.69
C ARG A 121 -0.95 -7.51 11.87
N ALA A 122 0.18 -8.16 12.13
CA ALA A 122 1.42 -7.91 11.40
C ALA A 122 1.26 -8.14 9.89
N ASN A 123 0.61 -9.24 9.49
CA ASN A 123 0.33 -9.54 8.09
C ASN A 123 -0.65 -8.54 7.46
N LYS A 124 -1.58 -7.98 8.23
CA LYS A 124 -2.48 -6.92 7.76
C LYS A 124 -1.71 -5.62 7.47
N GLU A 125 -0.77 -5.23 8.32
CA GLU A 125 0.08 -4.05 8.08
C GLU A 125 0.91 -4.20 6.81
N VAL A 126 1.49 -5.38 6.58
CA VAL A 126 2.20 -5.69 5.32
C VAL A 126 1.28 -5.58 4.11
N ALA A 127 0.05 -6.07 4.21
CA ALA A 127 -0.94 -5.97 3.14
C ALA A 127 -1.30 -4.51 2.82
N ILE A 128 -1.40 -3.65 3.84
CA ILE A 128 -1.65 -2.21 3.68
C ILE A 128 -0.50 -1.55 2.92
N ILE A 129 0.76 -1.78 3.33
CA ILE A 129 1.95 -1.21 2.67
C ILE A 129 2.07 -1.69 1.21
N CYS A 130 1.68 -2.94 0.94
CA CYS A 130 1.69 -3.49 -0.41
C CYS A 130 0.47 -3.08 -1.27
N ASN A 131 -0.46 -2.30 -0.72
CA ASN A 131 -1.76 -1.99 -1.32
C ASN A 131 -2.55 -3.24 -1.76
N HIS A 132 -2.47 -4.33 -0.98
CA HIS A 132 -3.25 -5.54 -1.22
C HIS A 132 -4.66 -5.36 -0.68
N GLN A 133 -5.58 -5.00 -1.58
CA GLN A 133 -6.98 -4.79 -1.22
C GLN A 133 -7.85 -5.98 -1.60
N ARG A 134 -8.91 -6.22 -0.82
CA ARG A 134 -10.00 -7.12 -1.19
C ARG A 134 -11.31 -6.34 -1.21
N ALA A 135 -12.15 -6.62 -2.21
CA ALA A 135 -13.50 -6.10 -2.22
C ALA A 135 -14.27 -6.64 -0.99
N VAL A 136 -15.06 -5.77 -0.36
CA VAL A 136 -15.96 -6.17 0.72
C VAL A 136 -16.97 -7.17 0.15
N SER A 137 -17.01 -8.38 0.72
CA SER A 137 -17.94 -9.40 0.26
C SER A 137 -19.39 -8.97 0.54
N LYS A 138 -20.33 -9.37 -0.32
CA LYS A 138 -21.77 -9.06 -0.14
C LYS A 138 -22.36 -9.56 1.19
N SER A 139 -21.71 -10.51 1.85
CA SER A 139 -22.14 -11.10 3.13
C SER A 139 -21.40 -10.54 4.34
N HIS A 140 -20.55 -9.54 4.17
CA HIS A 140 -19.71 -8.99 5.25
C HIS A 140 -20.56 -8.47 6.41
N ASP A 141 -21.58 -7.65 6.13
CA ASP A 141 -22.42 -7.06 7.17
C ASP A 141 -23.18 -8.12 7.97
N THR A 142 -23.75 -9.11 7.28
CA THR A 142 -24.45 -10.22 7.93
C THR A 142 -23.52 -11.05 8.82
N GLN A 143 -22.26 -11.25 8.42
CA GLN A 143 -21.28 -11.96 9.24
C GLN A 143 -20.88 -11.15 10.48
N MET A 144 -20.65 -9.85 10.33
CA MET A 144 -20.32 -8.95 11.44
C MET A 144 -21.44 -8.86 12.48
N THR A 145 -22.70 -8.78 12.03
CA THR A 145 -23.86 -8.80 12.94
C THR A 145 -23.89 -10.06 13.78
N LYS A 146 -23.75 -11.25 13.16
CA LYS A 146 -23.76 -12.55 13.87
C LYS A 146 -22.61 -12.68 14.87
N LEU A 147 -21.44 -12.14 14.53
CA LEU A 147 -20.28 -12.11 15.43
C LEU A 147 -20.55 -11.23 16.65
N ASN A 148 -21.11 -10.05 16.46
CA ASN A 148 -21.46 -9.14 17.55
C ASN A 148 -22.53 -9.72 18.48
N GLU A 149 -23.59 -10.32 17.92
CA GLU A 149 -24.63 -11.02 18.68
C GLU A 149 -24.02 -12.08 19.60
N LYS A 150 -23.10 -12.90 19.07
CA LYS A 150 -22.43 -13.96 19.83
C LYS A 150 -21.48 -13.42 20.91
N ILE A 151 -20.84 -12.28 20.65
CA ILE A 151 -20.02 -11.58 21.65
C ILE A 151 -20.90 -11.09 22.81
N ASP A 152 -22.07 -10.54 22.52
CA ASP A 152 -22.96 -10.01 23.54
C ASP A 152 -23.61 -11.13 24.37
N GLU A 153 -23.98 -12.25 23.74
CA GLU A 153 -24.40 -13.47 24.45
C GLU A 153 -23.35 -13.96 25.46
N LEU A 154 -22.08 -14.01 25.03
CA LEU A 154 -20.96 -14.44 25.89
C LEU A 154 -20.66 -13.47 27.03
N LYS A 155 -20.86 -12.16 26.83
CA LYS A 155 -20.72 -11.15 27.89
C LYS A 155 -21.82 -11.28 28.93
N VAL A 156 -23.08 -11.46 28.50
CA VAL A 156 -24.23 -11.65 29.39
C VAL A 156 -24.07 -12.94 30.21
N GLY A 157 -23.63 -14.03 29.58
CA GLY A 157 -23.40 -15.31 30.27
C GLY A 157 -22.28 -15.28 31.34
N ARG A 158 -21.31 -14.36 31.23
CA ARG A 158 -20.23 -14.16 32.21
C ARG A 158 -20.61 -13.25 33.39
N GLY A 159 -21.75 -12.55 33.33
CA GLY A 159 -22.21 -11.63 34.39
C GLY A 159 -23.19 -12.25 35.40
N CYS A 160 -23.51 -13.55 35.29
CA CYS A 160 -24.51 -14.25 36.13
C CYS A 160 -23.91 -15.29 37.10
N THR A 161 -22.63 -15.17 37.47
CA THR A 161 -22.00 -15.94 38.55
C THR A 161 -21.37 -15.02 39.56
#